data_AF-A0A3M7QKZ1-F1
#
_entry.id   AF-A0A3M7QKZ1-F1
#
_cell.length_a   1.000
_cell.length_b   1.000
_cell.length_c   1.000
_cell.angle_alpha   90.00
_cell.angle_beta   90.00
_cell.angle_gamma   90.00
#
_symmetry.space_group_name_H-M   'P 1'
#
loop_
_entity.id
_entity.type
_entity.pdbx_description
1 polymer ?
#
loop_
_entity_poly.entity_id
_entity_poly.type
_entity_poly.pdbx_seq_one_letter_code
_entity_poly.pdbx_strand_id
1 'polypeptide(L)'
;MITRFSSILRKSFAIRKMSSEAEKLVEKSECSDETELAPASKKIKMEEEEGQKETTIGLKRKYALCVGYCGEGYYGLQRNPTIKDKFRTIEDEIVDALVKINSIPQAHADEMYKMSFQRAARTDKGVSAAENLISLKMEFSQEHLQKLNQALPEQIRVFGYKKVTKSFDSKNSCDGRTYVYILPTFAFCPIEELCNENYRVSEQIIDQVNETLRCLCGTHNFHNFTAGRKYTDPSSKRYIISFECSKPFMKEGFEYAVIKVRGQSFMLHQIRKMVGMVIAIVRGFANADTLSLCWTANKVDVPTAPPLGLMLDKLHYDKYNKKFGTDGLHEPLDWSNLEEEIENFKHEHIFSNIIQKEREQKSMFNWLSRLPISHFGVMDPKYRRGSYTGIGKALFNIDTVNNGTTKIAEEDYSSD
;
A
#
# COMPACT_ATOMS: atom_id res chain seq x y z
N MET A 1 -38.64 -34.70 25.70
CA MET A 1 -39.52 -33.52 25.92
C MET A 1 -38.99 -32.36 25.09
N ILE A 2 -39.07 -32.49 23.78
CA ILE A 2 -38.65 -31.50 22.77
C ILE A 2 -39.83 -31.43 21.80
N THR A 3 -40.62 -30.36 21.88
CA THR A 3 -41.56 -29.91 20.84
C THR A 3 -42.16 -28.57 21.27
N ARG A 4 -42.33 -27.68 20.26
CA ARG A 4 -43.10 -26.43 20.25
C ARG A 4 -42.49 -25.22 20.97
N PHE A 5 -41.89 -24.32 20.18
CA PHE A 5 -42.18 -22.88 20.24
C PHE A 5 -41.74 -22.20 18.92
N SER A 6 -42.45 -22.51 17.84
CA SER A 6 -42.56 -21.62 16.68
C SER A 6 -43.77 -20.69 16.91
N SER A 7 -43.56 -19.36 16.91
CA SER A 7 -44.54 -18.32 16.50
C SER A 7 -44.32 -16.89 17.06
N ILE A 8 -43.24 -16.57 17.80
CA ILE A 8 -43.14 -15.27 18.50
C ILE A 8 -42.07 -14.30 17.92
N LEU A 9 -41.79 -14.33 16.61
CA LEU A 9 -40.87 -13.35 16.00
C LEU A 9 -41.32 -12.76 14.65
N ARG A 10 -42.63 -12.79 14.36
CA ARG A 10 -43.24 -12.14 13.17
C ARG A 10 -44.33 -11.09 13.48
N LYS A 11 -44.43 -10.59 14.72
CA LYS A 11 -45.50 -9.64 15.12
C LYS A 11 -45.03 -8.23 15.53
N SER A 12 -43.80 -7.82 15.21
CA SER A 12 -43.26 -6.52 15.66
C SER A 12 -42.84 -5.54 14.55
N PHE A 13 -43.39 -5.65 13.33
CA PHE A 13 -43.10 -4.68 12.26
C PHE A 13 -44.32 -4.14 11.50
N ALA A 14 -45.54 -4.41 11.98
CA ALA A 14 -46.80 -3.97 11.36
C ALA A 14 -47.53 -2.86 12.14
N ILE A 15 -46.84 -2.12 13.01
CA ILE A 15 -47.40 -0.99 13.79
C ILE A 15 -46.49 0.22 13.60
N ARG A 16 -46.56 0.85 12.42
CA ARG A 16 -46.14 2.27 12.23
C ARG A 16 -46.66 2.91 10.92
N LYS A 17 -47.76 2.37 10.40
CA LYS A 17 -48.51 2.97 9.29
C LYS A 17 -49.95 3.00 9.79
N MET A 18 -50.63 4.14 9.64
CA MET A 18 -51.93 4.54 10.24
C MET A 18 -51.81 5.43 11.49
N SER A 19 -51.45 6.70 11.26
CA SER A 19 -52.00 7.83 12.02
C SER A 19 -51.73 9.13 11.26
N SER A 20 -52.75 10.00 11.23
CA SER A 20 -52.82 11.37 10.72
C SER A 20 -53.05 11.60 9.22
N GLU A 21 -54.23 11.17 8.77
CA GLU A 21 -55.10 11.99 7.91
C GLU A 21 -56.45 12.11 8.63
N ALA A 22 -56.88 13.34 8.95
CA ALA A 22 -58.26 13.84 9.07
C ALA A 22 -58.40 14.93 10.16
N GLU A 23 -59.13 15.99 9.79
CA GLU A 23 -59.50 17.26 10.49
C GLU A 23 -58.63 18.46 10.07
N LYS A 24 -59.11 19.54 9.41
CA LYS A 24 -60.44 20.12 9.13
C LYS A 24 -60.30 21.11 7.92
N LEU A 25 -61.24 21.11 6.96
CA LEU A 25 -62.20 22.17 6.52
C LEU A 25 -61.64 23.60 6.27
N VAL A 26 -62.07 24.48 5.35
CA VAL A 26 -63.01 24.57 4.20
C VAL A 26 -62.80 26.00 3.61
N GLU A 27 -62.87 26.17 2.28
CA GLU A 27 -63.36 27.33 1.47
C GLU A 27 -62.70 27.33 0.07
N LYS A 28 -63.35 26.79 -0.98
CA LYS A 28 -64.25 27.43 -1.97
C LYS A 28 -63.60 28.51 -2.89
N SER A 29 -63.39 28.18 -4.16
CA SER A 29 -64.25 28.60 -5.30
C SER A 29 -63.69 28.17 -6.67
N GLU A 30 -64.61 27.79 -7.56
CA GLU A 30 -64.49 27.42 -8.99
C GLU A 30 -63.91 28.60 -9.84
N CYS A 31 -63.57 28.57 -11.14
CA CYS A 31 -64.02 27.78 -12.30
C CYS A 31 -63.06 28.02 -13.50
N SER A 32 -63.03 27.06 -14.44
CA SER A 32 -62.66 27.05 -15.88
C SER A 32 -62.07 28.30 -16.58
N ASP A 33 -61.04 28.09 -17.41
CA ASP A 33 -61.22 27.97 -18.88
C ASP A 33 -59.89 27.71 -19.62
N GLU A 34 -59.97 26.88 -20.66
CA GLU A 34 -58.94 26.67 -21.67
C GLU A 34 -58.88 27.86 -22.64
N THR A 35 -57.69 28.20 -23.14
CA THR A 35 -57.52 28.75 -24.50
C THR A 35 -56.06 28.67 -24.94
N GLU A 36 -55.85 28.06 -26.10
CA GLU A 36 -54.60 28.05 -26.87
C GLU A 36 -54.23 29.46 -27.38
N LEU A 37 -52.93 29.80 -27.43
CA LEU A 37 -52.33 30.61 -28.50
C LEU A 37 -50.79 30.63 -28.40
N ALA A 38 -50.13 30.40 -29.53
CA ALA A 38 -48.68 30.33 -29.73
C ALA A 38 -48.01 31.73 -29.86
N PRO A 39 -46.73 31.82 -30.28
CA PRO A 39 -45.60 32.26 -29.48
C PRO A 39 -45.20 33.73 -29.69
N ALA A 40 -44.67 34.39 -28.66
CA ALA A 40 -44.08 35.73 -28.76
C ALA A 40 -42.54 35.66 -28.69
N SER A 41 -41.92 35.80 -29.86
CA SER A 41 -40.52 36.12 -30.06
C SER A 41 -40.20 37.54 -29.53
N LYS A 42 -39.07 37.71 -28.83
CA LYS A 42 -38.40 39.02 -28.69
C LYS A 42 -36.92 38.92 -28.28
N LYS A 43 -36.12 39.36 -29.26
CA LYS A 43 -34.90 40.19 -29.15
C LYS A 43 -33.63 39.62 -28.51
N ILE A 44 -32.76 39.21 -29.44
CA ILE A 44 -31.30 39.25 -29.38
C ILE A 44 -30.83 40.64 -28.88
N LYS A 45 -29.98 40.64 -27.86
CA LYS A 45 -29.10 41.75 -27.53
C LYS A 45 -27.68 41.20 -27.58
N MET A 46 -26.94 41.61 -28.60
CA MET A 46 -25.51 41.35 -28.75
C MET A 46 -24.79 42.24 -27.74
N GLU A 47 -24.11 41.62 -26.79
CA GLU A 47 -23.03 42.25 -26.02
C GLU A 47 -21.77 41.49 -26.41
N GLU A 48 -20.87 42.20 -27.11
CA GLU A 48 -19.53 41.76 -27.45
C GLU A 48 -18.69 41.76 -26.17
N GLU A 49 -18.42 40.58 -25.62
CA GLU A 49 -17.29 40.36 -24.72
C GLU A 49 -16.22 39.57 -25.47
N GLU A 50 -15.19 40.30 -25.89
CA GLU A 50 -13.93 39.73 -26.35
C GLU A 50 -13.15 39.13 -25.16
N GLY A 51 -12.80 37.86 -25.25
CA GLY A 51 -11.50 37.39 -24.76
C GLY A 51 -11.47 36.48 -23.54
N GLN A 52 -11.94 35.24 -23.69
CA GLN A 52 -11.09 34.05 -23.50
C GLN A 52 -11.83 32.86 -24.12
N LYS A 53 -11.33 32.35 -25.25
CA LYS A 53 -11.77 31.06 -25.80
C LYS A 53 -11.38 29.99 -24.78
N GLU A 54 -12.31 29.64 -23.89
CA GLU A 54 -12.30 28.32 -23.28
C GLU A 54 -12.27 27.32 -24.44
N THR A 55 -11.10 26.72 -24.64
CA THR A 55 -10.99 25.54 -25.48
C THR A 55 -12.07 24.58 -25.02
N THR A 56 -12.97 24.19 -25.92
CA THR A 56 -14.02 23.21 -25.65
C THR A 56 -13.34 21.90 -25.28
N ILE A 57 -13.04 21.73 -23.99
CA ILE A 57 -12.55 20.48 -23.41
C ILE A 57 -13.65 19.47 -23.72
N GLY A 58 -13.28 18.40 -24.42
CA GLY A 58 -14.18 17.31 -24.74
C GLY A 58 -14.85 16.75 -23.49
N LEU A 59 -15.83 15.90 -23.72
CA LEU A 59 -16.77 15.52 -22.69
C LEU A 59 -16.10 14.72 -21.57
N LYS A 60 -15.84 15.36 -20.42
CA LYS A 60 -15.13 14.77 -19.26
C LYS A 60 -15.80 13.47 -18.78
N ARG A 61 -15.00 12.43 -18.57
CA ARG A 61 -15.42 11.13 -18.03
C ARG A 61 -14.52 10.71 -16.87
N LYS A 62 -15.00 9.78 -16.05
CA LYS A 62 -14.19 9.16 -14.98
C LYS A 62 -13.41 7.99 -15.59
N TYR A 63 -12.10 8.01 -15.40
CA TYR A 63 -11.18 6.96 -15.84
C TYR A 63 -10.43 6.37 -14.67
N ALA A 64 -10.02 5.11 -14.82
CA ALA A 64 -8.99 4.46 -14.05
C ALA A 64 -7.74 4.29 -14.92
N LEU A 65 -6.58 4.67 -14.40
CA LEU A 65 -5.28 4.58 -15.05
C LEU A 65 -4.43 3.54 -14.34
N CYS A 66 -3.91 2.57 -15.10
CA CYS A 66 -2.91 1.61 -14.65
C CYS A 66 -1.51 2.22 -14.78
N VAL A 67 -0.80 2.36 -13.67
CA VAL A 67 0.44 3.14 -13.59
C VAL A 67 1.54 2.33 -12.88
N GLY A 68 2.68 2.20 -13.54
CA GLY A 68 3.93 1.70 -12.96
C GLY A 68 4.94 2.81 -12.75
N TYR A 69 5.77 2.69 -11.71
CA TYR A 69 6.85 3.63 -11.44
C TYR A 69 7.96 3.03 -10.58
N CYS A 70 9.20 3.45 -10.85
CA CYS A 70 10.30 3.34 -9.90
C CYS A 70 10.22 4.50 -8.90
N GLY A 71 10.21 4.19 -7.61
CA GLY A 71 10.07 5.19 -6.55
C GLY A 71 11.34 5.97 -6.23
N GLU A 72 12.49 5.63 -6.83
CA GLU A 72 13.75 6.33 -6.61
C GLU A 72 13.63 7.82 -6.98
N GLY A 73 14.19 8.68 -6.13
CA GLY A 73 14.18 10.13 -6.34
C GLY A 73 12.88 10.82 -5.92
N TYR A 74 11.82 10.05 -5.62
CA TYR A 74 10.51 10.60 -5.26
C TYR A 74 10.18 10.45 -3.77
N TYR A 75 9.44 11.42 -3.25
CA TYR A 75 8.92 11.41 -1.88
C TYR A 75 7.58 10.68 -1.76
N GLY A 76 7.51 9.52 -2.41
CA GLY A 76 6.32 8.66 -2.48
C GLY A 76 5.37 9.08 -3.59
N LEU A 77 4.18 8.48 -3.60
CA LEU A 77 3.16 8.75 -4.62
C LEU A 77 2.46 10.10 -4.41
N GLN A 78 1.97 10.34 -3.19
CA GLN A 78 1.00 11.40 -2.93
C GLN A 78 1.67 12.78 -2.88
N ARG A 79 1.16 13.76 -3.65
CA ARG A 79 1.62 15.15 -3.57
C ARG A 79 1.57 15.68 -2.13
N ASN A 80 2.63 16.36 -1.72
CA ASN A 80 2.67 17.08 -0.46
C ASN A 80 2.95 18.58 -0.70
N PRO A 81 1.92 19.44 -0.61
CA PRO A 81 2.06 20.88 -0.92
C PRO A 81 3.14 21.59 -0.11
N THR A 82 3.45 21.13 1.12
CA THR A 82 4.41 21.81 1.99
C THR A 82 5.86 21.63 1.57
N ILE A 83 6.17 20.68 0.68
CA ILE A 83 7.54 20.33 0.28
C ILE A 83 7.73 20.24 -1.23
N LYS A 84 6.76 20.70 -2.03
CA LYS A 84 6.74 20.56 -3.49
C LYS A 84 8.01 21.12 -4.16
N ASP A 85 8.51 22.25 -3.68
CA ASP A 85 9.68 22.92 -4.26
C ASP A 85 11.01 22.22 -3.92
N LYS A 86 11.00 21.29 -2.96
CA LYS A 86 12.20 20.55 -2.54
C LYS A 86 12.21 19.13 -3.06
N PHE A 87 11.03 18.50 -3.12
CA PHE A 87 10.90 17.08 -3.40
C PHE A 87 9.65 16.81 -4.23
N ARG A 88 9.84 16.20 -5.40
CA ARG A 88 8.74 15.78 -6.26
C ARG A 88 8.17 14.44 -5.83
N THR A 89 6.92 14.22 -6.16
CA THR A 89 6.21 12.95 -6.00
C THR A 89 5.79 12.39 -7.36
N ILE A 90 5.38 11.12 -7.40
CA ILE A 90 4.89 10.50 -8.64
C ILE A 90 3.64 11.22 -9.16
N GLU A 91 2.75 11.66 -8.26
CA GLU A 91 1.60 12.47 -8.66
C GLU A 91 1.99 13.86 -9.18
N ASP A 92 3.12 14.43 -8.75
CA ASP A 92 3.64 15.66 -9.36
C ASP A 92 3.87 15.45 -10.86
N GLU A 93 4.65 14.44 -11.23
CA GLU A 93 4.95 14.09 -12.63
C GLU A 93 3.69 13.81 -13.47
N ILE A 94 2.80 12.97 -12.95
CA ILE A 94 1.60 12.54 -13.70
C ILE A 94 0.67 13.73 -13.94
N VAL A 95 0.39 14.53 -12.92
CA VAL A 95 -0.56 15.64 -13.05
C VAL A 95 0.02 16.78 -13.87
N ASP A 96 1.33 17.07 -13.75
CA ASP A 96 1.98 18.09 -14.59
C ASP A 96 1.99 17.65 -16.07
N ALA A 97 2.22 16.36 -16.34
CA ALA A 97 2.14 15.79 -17.69
C ALA A 97 0.69 15.81 -18.25
N LEU A 98 -0.33 15.54 -17.42
CA LEU A 98 -1.73 15.62 -17.83
C LEU A 98 -2.16 17.05 -18.22
N VAL A 99 -1.64 18.07 -17.52
CA VAL A 99 -1.84 19.47 -17.92
C VAL A 99 -1.14 19.76 -19.25
N LYS A 100 0.12 19.33 -19.40
CA LYS A 100 0.92 19.55 -20.61
C LYS A 100 0.26 19.01 -21.88
N ILE A 101 -0.46 17.89 -21.79
CA ILE A 101 -1.18 17.29 -22.92
C ILE A 101 -2.62 17.80 -23.06
N ASN A 102 -3.03 18.80 -22.28
CA ASN A 102 -4.38 19.38 -22.24
C ASN A 102 -5.49 18.39 -21.85
N SER A 103 -5.17 17.32 -21.12
CA SER A 103 -6.16 16.35 -20.64
C SER A 103 -6.95 16.87 -19.42
N ILE A 104 -6.32 17.76 -18.64
CA ILE A 104 -6.93 18.48 -17.52
C ILE A 104 -6.53 19.97 -17.56
N PRO A 105 -7.39 20.89 -17.09
CA PRO A 105 -7.02 22.29 -16.93
C PRO A 105 -6.10 22.50 -15.72
N GLN A 106 -5.30 23.56 -15.73
CA GLN A 106 -4.39 23.92 -14.63
C GLN A 106 -5.10 24.01 -13.27
N ALA A 107 -6.32 24.58 -13.24
CA ALA A 107 -7.12 24.67 -12.01
C ALA A 107 -7.44 23.30 -11.37
N HIS A 108 -7.48 22.21 -12.15
CA HIS A 108 -7.62 20.85 -11.60
C HIS A 108 -6.31 20.31 -11.04
N ALA A 109 -5.15 20.73 -11.58
CA ALA A 109 -3.84 20.33 -11.07
C ALA A 109 -3.52 21.02 -9.73
N ASP A 110 -3.92 22.27 -9.58
CA ASP A 110 -3.77 23.04 -8.33
C ASP A 110 -4.68 22.47 -7.23
N GLU A 111 -5.90 22.09 -7.61
CA GLU A 111 -6.93 21.57 -6.70
C GLU A 111 -7.48 20.23 -7.20
N MET A 112 -6.71 19.15 -6.97
CA MET A 112 -6.98 17.80 -7.49
C MET A 112 -8.36 17.21 -7.10
N TYR A 113 -9.01 17.75 -6.06
CA TYR A 113 -10.36 17.33 -5.69
C TYR A 113 -11.40 17.71 -6.77
N LYS A 114 -11.18 18.77 -7.55
CA LYS A 114 -12.05 19.21 -8.66
C LYS A 114 -12.18 18.15 -9.76
N MET A 115 -11.12 17.38 -9.99
CA MET A 115 -11.13 16.21 -10.89
C MET A 115 -11.43 14.89 -10.17
N SER A 116 -11.83 14.92 -8.90
CA SER A 116 -12.11 13.70 -8.11
C SER A 116 -10.94 12.69 -8.14
N PHE A 117 -9.70 13.18 -8.01
CA PHE A 117 -8.50 12.36 -8.07
C PHE A 117 -8.39 11.42 -6.86
N GLN A 118 -8.23 10.12 -7.12
CA GLN A 118 -8.06 9.08 -6.11
C GLN A 118 -6.93 8.13 -6.49
N ARG A 119 -6.31 7.52 -5.47
CA ARG A 119 -5.18 6.60 -5.60
C ARG A 119 -5.45 5.34 -4.79
N ALA A 120 -5.21 4.18 -5.38
CA ALA A 120 -5.55 2.89 -4.77
C ALA A 120 -4.61 2.51 -3.62
N ALA A 121 -3.32 2.76 -3.79
CA ALA A 121 -2.27 2.54 -2.80
C ALA A 121 -1.40 3.80 -2.69
N ARG A 122 -1.12 4.21 -1.46
CA ARG A 122 -0.13 5.25 -1.16
C ARG A 122 1.18 4.54 -0.85
N THR A 123 2.18 4.73 -1.71
CA THR A 123 3.54 4.23 -1.48
C THR A 123 4.35 5.28 -0.72
N ASP A 124 5.17 4.80 0.22
CA ASP A 124 6.10 5.64 0.99
C ASP A 124 7.26 6.13 0.11
N LYS A 125 8.08 7.05 0.64
CA LYS A 125 9.30 7.53 -0.03
C LYS A 125 10.17 6.37 -0.51
N GLY A 126 10.56 6.39 -1.79
CA GLY A 126 11.43 5.37 -2.41
C GLY A 126 10.74 4.05 -2.76
N VAL A 127 9.46 3.86 -2.43
CA VAL A 127 8.74 2.60 -2.71
C VAL A 127 8.18 2.61 -4.13
N SER A 128 8.53 1.59 -4.91
CA SER A 128 8.10 1.42 -6.31
C SER A 128 6.74 0.74 -6.44
N ALA A 129 6.14 0.78 -7.63
CA ALA A 129 4.95 0.03 -7.97
C ALA A 129 5.00 -0.47 -9.42
N ALA A 130 4.70 -1.75 -9.66
CA ALA A 130 4.48 -2.27 -11.01
C ALA A 130 3.07 -1.92 -11.50
N GLU A 131 2.04 -2.16 -10.67
CA GLU A 131 0.65 -1.95 -11.08
C GLU A 131 -0.13 -1.18 -9.99
N ASN A 132 -0.02 0.15 -9.98
CA ASN A 132 -0.87 1.02 -9.18
C ASN A 132 -2.06 1.54 -9.99
N LEU A 133 -3.13 1.98 -9.31
CA LEU A 133 -4.32 2.50 -9.97
C LEU A 133 -4.70 3.89 -9.46
N ILE A 134 -4.77 4.83 -10.39
CA ILE A 134 -5.24 6.19 -10.15
C ILE A 134 -6.60 6.36 -10.82
N SER A 135 -7.54 7.09 -10.22
CA SER A 135 -8.80 7.40 -10.86
C SER A 135 -9.16 8.88 -10.76
N LEU A 136 -9.58 9.47 -11.88
CA LEU A 136 -9.83 10.90 -12.01
C LEU A 136 -10.83 11.20 -13.14
N LYS A 137 -11.39 12.40 -13.13
CA LYS A 137 -12.26 12.93 -14.19
C LYS A 137 -11.42 13.78 -15.14
N MET A 138 -11.39 13.39 -16.42
CA MET A 138 -10.60 14.06 -17.44
C MET A 138 -11.17 13.76 -18.83
N GLU A 139 -10.62 14.43 -19.84
CA GLU A 139 -10.73 14.01 -21.23
C GLU A 139 -9.56 13.07 -21.56
N PHE A 140 -9.85 11.88 -22.09
CA PHE A 140 -8.79 10.90 -22.35
C PHE A 140 -9.14 9.96 -23.51
N SER A 141 -8.12 9.65 -24.31
CA SER A 141 -8.18 8.76 -25.46
C SER A 141 -6.83 8.06 -25.65
N GLN A 142 -6.72 7.17 -26.63
CA GLN A 142 -5.47 6.47 -26.93
C GLN A 142 -4.33 7.43 -27.33
N GLU A 143 -4.65 8.52 -28.03
CA GLU A 143 -3.69 9.56 -28.37
C GLU A 143 -3.17 10.29 -27.11
N HIS A 144 -4.07 10.55 -26.15
CA HIS A 144 -3.66 11.14 -24.86
C HIS A 144 -2.74 10.21 -24.07
N LEU A 145 -2.98 8.89 -24.08
CA LEU A 145 -2.10 7.92 -23.43
C LEU A 145 -0.68 7.97 -24.00
N GLN A 146 -0.55 8.02 -25.33
CA GLN A 146 0.75 8.13 -26.01
C GLN A 146 1.46 9.44 -25.65
N LYS A 147 0.77 10.58 -25.74
CA LYS A 147 1.31 11.89 -25.36
C LYS A 147 1.71 11.97 -23.89
N LEU A 148 0.90 11.36 -23.00
CA LEU A 148 1.19 11.30 -21.56
C LEU A 148 2.51 10.56 -21.33
N ASN A 149 2.67 9.39 -21.94
CA ASN A 149 3.85 8.56 -21.82
C ASN A 149 5.11 9.17 -22.44
N GLN A 150 4.97 10.05 -23.44
CA GLN A 150 6.07 10.86 -24.00
C GLN A 150 6.45 12.04 -23.09
N ALA A 151 5.51 12.55 -22.30
CA ALA A 151 5.73 13.65 -21.38
C ALA A 151 6.27 13.20 -20.00
N LEU A 152 6.13 11.92 -19.68
CA LEU A 152 6.62 11.30 -18.45
C LEU A 152 8.08 10.84 -18.59
N PRO A 153 8.86 10.84 -17.49
CA PRO A 153 10.17 10.19 -17.47
C PRO A 153 10.02 8.68 -17.65
N GLU A 154 11.04 8.01 -18.21
CA GLU A 154 10.99 6.57 -18.51
C GLU A 154 10.65 5.70 -17.29
N GLN A 155 11.07 6.14 -16.10
CA GLN A 155 10.80 5.46 -14.83
C GLN A 155 9.35 5.59 -14.32
N ILE A 156 8.45 6.25 -15.07
CA ILE A 156 7.01 6.31 -14.80
C ILE A 156 6.26 6.00 -16.09
N ARG A 157 5.39 4.99 -16.05
CA ARG A 157 4.63 4.53 -17.21
C ARG A 157 3.15 4.42 -16.89
N VAL A 158 2.30 4.90 -17.78
CA VAL A 158 0.86 4.60 -17.75
C VAL A 158 0.61 3.51 -18.81
N PHE A 159 0.36 2.29 -18.38
CA PHE A 159 0.20 1.14 -19.29
C PHE A 159 -1.14 1.17 -20.03
N GLY A 160 -2.20 1.60 -19.33
CA GLY A 160 -3.54 1.57 -19.89
C GLY A 160 -4.54 2.38 -19.08
N TYR A 161 -5.72 2.54 -19.66
CA TYR A 161 -6.83 3.23 -19.03
C TYR A 161 -8.15 2.50 -19.29
N LYS A 162 -9.10 2.64 -18.37
CA LYS A 162 -10.48 2.15 -18.54
C LYS A 162 -11.48 3.18 -18.09
N LYS A 163 -12.58 3.31 -18.82
CA LYS A 163 -13.70 4.17 -18.44
C LYS A 163 -14.50 3.47 -17.34
N VAL A 164 -14.79 4.20 -16.26
CA VAL A 164 -15.45 3.66 -15.07
C VAL A 164 -16.70 4.47 -14.71
N THR A 165 -17.48 3.97 -13.76
CA THR A 165 -18.66 4.67 -13.26
C THR A 165 -18.28 6.05 -12.69
N LYS A 166 -19.21 7.01 -12.73
CA LYS A 166 -18.96 8.38 -12.22
C LYS A 166 -18.56 8.42 -10.73
N SER A 167 -19.00 7.43 -9.94
CA SER A 167 -18.75 7.30 -8.51
C SER A 167 -17.58 6.37 -8.17
N PHE A 168 -16.91 5.79 -9.17
CA PHE A 168 -15.76 4.92 -8.93
C PHE A 168 -14.65 5.64 -8.17
N ASP A 169 -14.11 4.95 -7.18
CA ASP A 169 -12.99 5.37 -6.36
C ASP A 169 -11.99 4.21 -6.29
N SER A 170 -10.81 4.40 -6.89
CA SER A 170 -9.79 3.36 -6.98
C SER A 170 -9.32 2.84 -5.61
N LYS A 171 -9.42 3.63 -4.54
CA LYS A 171 -9.08 3.20 -3.18
C LYS A 171 -10.16 2.33 -2.58
N ASN A 172 -11.39 2.80 -2.62
CA ASN A 172 -12.52 2.19 -1.92
C ASN A 172 -13.04 0.94 -2.65
N SER A 173 -12.87 0.89 -3.98
CA SER A 173 -13.24 -0.28 -4.78
C SER A 173 -12.18 -1.39 -4.78
N CYS A 174 -10.97 -1.14 -4.26
CA CYS A 174 -9.89 -2.12 -4.23
C CYS A 174 -10.06 -3.11 -3.08
N ASP A 175 -10.17 -4.39 -3.42
CA ASP A 175 -10.44 -5.50 -2.49
C ASP A 175 -9.19 -6.17 -1.94
N GLY A 176 -8.05 -6.01 -2.59
CA GLY A 176 -6.78 -6.56 -2.12
C GLY A 176 -5.58 -5.93 -2.79
N ARG A 177 -4.40 -6.13 -2.20
CA ARG A 177 -3.11 -5.73 -2.77
C ARG A 177 -2.15 -6.89 -2.70
N THR A 178 -1.36 -7.08 -3.75
CA THR A 178 -0.17 -7.91 -3.76
C THR A 178 1.05 -6.99 -3.69
N TYR A 179 1.95 -7.27 -2.76
CA TYR A 179 3.26 -6.66 -2.70
C TYR A 179 4.33 -7.72 -2.90
N VAL A 180 5.46 -7.28 -3.44
CA VAL A 180 6.69 -8.06 -3.55
C VAL A 180 7.77 -7.40 -2.71
N TYR A 181 8.58 -8.22 -2.05
CA TYR A 181 9.79 -7.83 -1.36
C TYR A 181 10.97 -8.64 -1.91
N ILE A 182 11.82 -8.02 -2.72
CA ILE A 182 13.05 -8.64 -3.22
C ILE A 182 14.18 -8.40 -2.22
N LEU A 183 14.98 -9.43 -1.95
CA LEU A 183 16.09 -9.33 -1.03
C LEU A 183 17.24 -10.29 -1.36
N PRO A 184 18.48 -9.95 -1.00
CA PRO A 184 19.58 -10.91 -1.01
C PRO A 184 19.32 -12.05 -0.02
N THR A 185 19.64 -13.28 -0.43
CA THR A 185 19.35 -14.47 0.38
C THR A 185 20.21 -14.60 1.63
N PHE A 186 21.35 -13.89 1.69
CA PHE A 186 22.14 -13.77 2.92
C PHE A 186 21.35 -13.22 4.10
N ALA A 187 20.20 -12.56 3.86
CA ALA A 187 19.27 -12.19 4.92
C ALA A 187 18.77 -13.40 5.72
N PHE A 188 18.69 -14.58 5.13
CA PHE A 188 18.28 -15.82 5.79
C PHE A 188 19.43 -16.63 6.36
N CYS A 189 20.68 -16.16 6.22
CA CYS A 189 21.86 -16.86 6.74
C CYS A 189 21.75 -17.06 8.27
N PRO A 190 21.77 -18.31 8.78
CA PRO A 190 21.75 -18.61 10.21
C PRO A 190 22.88 -17.89 10.96
N ILE A 191 22.66 -17.62 12.25
CA ILE A 191 23.64 -16.87 13.06
C ILE A 191 24.95 -17.64 13.25
N GLU A 192 24.92 -18.96 13.16
CA GLU A 192 26.08 -19.86 13.27
C GLU A 192 26.96 -19.83 12.02
N GLU A 193 26.45 -19.31 10.90
CA GLU A 193 27.15 -19.24 9.61
C GLU A 193 27.72 -17.85 9.33
N LEU A 194 28.84 -17.80 8.59
CA LEU A 194 29.44 -16.54 8.17
C LEU A 194 28.58 -15.86 7.10
N CYS A 195 27.74 -14.92 7.51
CA CYS A 195 26.90 -14.13 6.63
C CYS A 195 27.72 -13.17 5.76
N ASN A 196 27.83 -13.49 4.46
CA ASN A 196 28.48 -12.64 3.46
C ASN A 196 27.79 -12.76 2.08
N GLU A 197 28.28 -12.00 1.11
CA GLU A 197 27.70 -11.87 -0.23
C GLU A 197 27.75 -13.19 -1.05
N ASN A 198 28.65 -14.11 -0.69
CA ASN A 198 28.77 -15.43 -1.31
C ASN A 198 27.83 -16.48 -0.70
N TYR A 199 27.09 -16.14 0.35
CA TYR A 199 26.11 -17.05 0.94
C TYR A 199 25.07 -17.48 -0.10
N ARG A 200 24.71 -18.76 -0.09
CA ARG A 200 23.64 -19.33 -0.91
C ARG A 200 22.67 -20.05 0.00
N VAL A 201 21.40 -19.70 -0.08
CA VAL A 201 20.37 -20.27 0.78
C VAL A 201 20.03 -21.68 0.33
N SER A 202 19.94 -22.59 1.29
CA SER A 202 19.53 -23.96 1.02
C SER A 202 18.01 -24.05 0.84
N GLU A 203 17.56 -25.11 0.17
CA GLU A 203 16.12 -25.39 0.01
C GLU A 203 15.43 -25.56 1.37
N GLN A 204 16.10 -26.17 2.35
CA GLN A 204 15.59 -26.34 3.70
C GLN A 204 15.32 -25.00 4.40
N ILE A 205 16.19 -24.01 4.22
CA ILE A 205 15.98 -22.68 4.80
C ILE A 205 14.84 -21.96 4.07
N ILE A 206 14.70 -22.12 2.75
CA ILE A 206 13.54 -21.58 2.01
C ILE A 206 12.22 -22.21 2.48
N ASP A 207 12.22 -23.51 2.78
CA ASP A 207 11.05 -24.19 3.35
C ASP A 207 10.71 -23.62 4.73
N GLN A 208 11.71 -23.43 5.61
CA GLN A 208 11.53 -22.79 6.91
C GLN A 208 11.01 -21.34 6.79
N VAL A 209 11.52 -20.56 5.83
CA VAL A 209 11.01 -19.22 5.51
C VAL A 209 9.53 -19.31 5.14
N ASN A 210 9.17 -20.21 4.23
CA ASN A 210 7.79 -20.39 3.77
C ASN A 210 6.84 -20.88 4.90
N GLU A 211 7.30 -21.77 5.77
CA GLU A 211 6.56 -22.18 6.96
C GLU A 211 6.28 -21.00 7.90
N THR A 212 7.31 -20.19 8.16
CA THR A 212 7.19 -19.01 9.02
C THR A 212 6.27 -17.95 8.40
N LEU A 213 6.35 -17.73 7.08
CA LEU A 213 5.45 -16.83 6.35
C LEU A 213 3.99 -17.29 6.43
N ARG A 214 3.74 -18.60 6.32
CA ARG A 214 2.39 -19.19 6.42
C ARG A 214 1.74 -18.94 7.78
N CYS A 215 2.50 -18.84 8.87
CA CYS A 215 1.97 -18.49 10.20
C CYS A 215 1.35 -17.07 10.25
N LEU A 216 1.70 -16.19 9.32
CA LEU A 216 1.16 -14.83 9.22
C LEU A 216 -0.13 -14.76 8.36
N CYS A 217 -0.47 -15.83 7.65
CA CYS A 217 -1.69 -15.92 6.85
C CYS A 217 -2.93 -16.04 7.75
N GLY A 218 -4.08 -15.57 7.25
CA GLY A 218 -5.32 -15.52 8.02
C GLY A 218 -5.60 -14.13 8.62
N THR A 219 -6.56 -14.09 9.54
CA THR A 219 -6.96 -12.84 10.21
C THR A 219 -6.32 -12.76 11.58
N HIS A 220 -5.39 -11.81 11.75
CA HIS A 220 -4.67 -11.59 13.01
C HIS A 220 -4.74 -10.13 13.46
N ASN A 221 -4.36 -9.87 14.71
CA ASN A 221 -4.20 -8.52 15.24
C ASN A 221 -2.78 -8.01 15.00
N PHE A 222 -2.56 -7.21 13.96
CA PHE A 222 -1.24 -6.74 13.54
C PHE A 222 -0.74 -5.48 14.26
N HIS A 223 -1.21 -5.19 15.47
CA HIS A 223 -0.86 -3.94 16.18
C HIS A 223 0.64 -3.81 16.51
N ASN A 224 1.39 -4.91 16.62
CA ASN A 224 2.85 -4.90 16.80
C ASN A 224 3.60 -4.69 15.48
N PHE A 225 2.93 -5.00 14.36
CA PHE A 225 3.45 -4.83 13.00
C PHE A 225 3.19 -3.43 12.45
N THR A 226 2.84 -2.44 13.28
CA THR A 226 2.70 -1.06 12.83
C THR A 226 3.04 -0.09 13.96
N ALA A 227 3.24 1.18 13.62
CA ALA A 227 3.50 2.22 14.59
C ALA A 227 2.19 2.82 15.13
N GLY A 228 2.17 3.20 16.42
CA GLY A 228 1.11 4.03 16.99
C GLY A 228 -0.25 3.35 17.22
N ARG A 229 -0.36 2.02 17.05
CA ARG A 229 -1.62 1.29 17.28
C ARG A 229 -1.64 0.56 18.61
N LYS A 230 -2.79 0.59 19.29
CA LYS A 230 -3.05 -0.18 20.51
C LYS A 230 -3.58 -1.57 20.15
N TYR A 231 -3.37 -2.55 21.02
CA TYR A 231 -3.95 -3.90 20.85
C TYR A 231 -5.46 -3.87 20.65
N THR A 232 -6.16 -2.99 21.38
CA THR A 232 -7.62 -2.86 21.36
C THR A 232 -8.16 -2.14 20.12
N ASP A 233 -7.31 -1.58 19.26
CA ASP A 233 -7.76 -0.88 18.05
C ASP A 233 -8.26 -1.90 17.01
N PRO A 234 -9.57 -1.93 16.68
CA PRO A 234 -10.11 -2.89 15.72
C PRO A 234 -9.51 -2.73 14.33
N SER A 235 -9.03 -1.51 14.01
CA SER A 235 -8.32 -1.23 12.76
C SER A 235 -6.92 -1.83 12.70
N SER A 236 -6.48 -2.59 13.70
CA SER A 236 -5.26 -3.40 13.65
C SER A 236 -5.51 -4.83 13.13
N LYS A 237 -6.77 -5.28 13.07
CA LYS A 237 -7.10 -6.59 12.48
C LYS A 237 -6.95 -6.54 10.98
N ARG A 238 -6.12 -7.42 10.42
CA ARG A 238 -5.89 -7.52 8.97
C ARG A 238 -5.95 -8.96 8.54
N TYR A 239 -6.31 -9.14 7.27
CA TYR A 239 -6.42 -10.43 6.62
C TYR A 239 -5.34 -10.58 5.55
N ILE A 240 -4.44 -11.54 5.77
CA ILE A 240 -3.41 -11.96 4.82
C ILE A 240 -3.93 -13.21 4.11
N ILE A 241 -3.98 -13.14 2.79
CA ILE A 241 -4.54 -14.19 1.92
C ILE A 241 -3.46 -15.22 1.61
N SER A 242 -2.27 -14.77 1.21
CA SER A 242 -1.11 -15.63 0.95
C SER A 242 0.18 -14.89 1.26
N PHE A 243 1.22 -15.64 1.63
CA PHE A 243 2.55 -15.10 1.89
C PHE A 243 3.58 -16.20 1.64
N GLU A 244 4.44 -16.00 0.64
CA GLU A 244 5.35 -17.03 0.14
C GLU A 244 6.68 -16.41 -0.34
N CYS A 245 7.73 -17.21 -0.33
CA CYS A 245 9.05 -16.88 -0.84
C CYS A 245 9.36 -17.75 -2.05
N SER A 246 9.83 -17.12 -3.13
CA SER A 246 10.26 -17.80 -4.35
C SER A 246 11.50 -18.65 -4.10
N LYS A 247 11.78 -19.53 -5.07
CA LYS A 247 13.11 -20.12 -5.22
C LYS A 247 14.15 -19.00 -5.43
N PRO A 248 15.39 -19.19 -4.96
CA PRO A 248 16.45 -18.22 -5.15
C PRO A 248 16.90 -18.15 -6.62
N PHE A 249 17.44 -17.00 -7.02
CA PHE A 249 18.02 -16.80 -8.35
C PHE A 249 19.28 -15.93 -8.28
N MET A 250 20.19 -16.14 -9.22
CA MET A 250 21.44 -15.38 -9.33
C MET A 250 21.26 -14.13 -10.21
N LYS A 251 21.74 -12.99 -9.73
CA LYS A 251 21.83 -11.75 -10.52
C LYS A 251 23.05 -10.95 -10.06
N GLU A 252 23.92 -10.59 -11.02
CA GLU A 252 25.08 -9.73 -10.79
C GLU A 252 26.02 -10.21 -9.65
N GLY A 253 26.18 -11.52 -9.50
CA GLY A 253 27.08 -12.13 -8.49
C GLY A 253 26.44 -12.40 -7.13
N PHE A 254 25.22 -11.90 -6.89
CA PHE A 254 24.47 -12.11 -5.66
C PHE A 254 23.30 -13.06 -5.90
N GLU A 255 22.90 -13.78 -4.85
CA GLU A 255 21.69 -14.59 -4.86
C GLU A 255 20.54 -13.81 -4.21
N TYR A 256 19.39 -13.78 -4.87
CA TYR A 256 18.19 -13.08 -4.45
C TYR A 256 17.01 -14.05 -4.32
N ALA A 257 16.05 -13.67 -3.49
CA ALA A 257 14.73 -14.28 -3.44
C ALA A 257 13.64 -13.20 -3.42
N VAL A 258 12.44 -13.58 -3.86
CA VAL A 258 11.27 -12.71 -3.88
C VAL A 258 10.22 -13.24 -2.92
N ILE A 259 9.93 -12.44 -1.90
CA ILE A 259 8.79 -12.68 -1.01
C ILE A 259 7.56 -12.00 -1.63
N LYS A 260 6.46 -12.73 -1.84
CA LYS A 260 5.18 -12.22 -2.34
C LYS A 260 4.10 -12.33 -1.27
N VAL A 261 3.41 -11.23 -0.99
CA VAL A 261 2.30 -11.17 -0.02
C VAL A 261 1.03 -10.64 -0.68
N ARG A 262 -0.07 -11.39 -0.56
CA ARG A 262 -1.42 -10.92 -0.91
C ARG A 262 -2.21 -10.69 0.36
N GLY A 263 -2.82 -9.52 0.49
CA GLY A 263 -3.67 -9.19 1.64
C GLY A 263 -4.78 -8.23 1.26
N GLN A 264 -5.82 -8.15 2.10
CA GLN A 264 -6.95 -7.26 1.84
C GLN A 264 -6.54 -5.77 1.95
N SER A 265 -5.77 -5.45 2.98
CA SER A 265 -5.20 -4.13 3.23
C SER A 265 -3.98 -4.24 4.14
N PHE A 266 -3.12 -3.23 4.12
CA PHE A 266 -1.90 -3.17 4.93
C PHE A 266 -1.82 -1.84 5.68
N MET A 267 -1.30 -1.88 6.90
CA MET A 267 -0.97 -0.70 7.69
C MET A 267 0.44 -0.20 7.37
N LEU A 268 0.74 1.01 7.83
CA LEU A 268 2.08 1.59 7.74
C LEU A 268 3.12 0.62 8.33
N HIS A 269 4.18 0.35 7.56
CA HIS A 269 5.29 -0.57 7.86
C HIS A 269 4.93 -2.06 8.03
N GLN A 270 3.67 -2.46 7.86
CA GLN A 270 3.22 -3.82 8.18
C GLN A 270 4.01 -4.91 7.47
N ILE A 271 4.15 -4.81 6.15
CA ILE A 271 4.86 -5.82 5.36
C ILE A 271 6.33 -5.89 5.76
N ARG A 272 6.99 -4.74 5.92
CA ARG A 272 8.41 -4.67 6.32
C ARG A 272 8.66 -5.24 7.71
N LYS A 273 7.70 -5.06 8.64
CA LYS A 273 7.75 -5.68 9.97
C LYS A 273 7.50 -7.18 9.92
N MET A 274 6.57 -7.63 9.07
CA MET A 274 6.32 -9.05 8.84
C MET A 274 7.56 -9.75 8.28
N VAL A 275 8.17 -9.19 7.24
CA VAL A 275 9.43 -9.68 6.66
C VAL A 275 10.56 -9.64 7.70
N GLY A 276 10.68 -8.55 8.47
CA GLY A 276 11.70 -8.44 9.51
C GLY A 276 11.60 -9.51 10.60
N MET A 277 10.37 -9.84 11.05
CA MET A 277 10.14 -10.91 12.01
C MET A 277 10.52 -12.28 11.44
N VAL A 278 10.17 -12.56 10.19
CA VAL A 278 10.54 -13.82 9.52
C VAL A 278 12.05 -13.95 9.43
N ILE A 279 12.75 -12.89 9.01
CA ILE A 279 14.21 -12.87 8.98
C ILE A 279 14.79 -13.14 10.39
N ALA A 280 14.27 -12.47 11.42
CA ALA A 280 14.74 -12.68 12.79
C ALA A 280 14.57 -14.13 13.27
N ILE A 281 13.45 -14.78 12.92
CA ILE A 281 13.19 -16.18 13.29
C ILE A 281 14.13 -17.13 12.54
N VAL A 282 14.21 -16.99 11.21
CA VAL A 282 15.02 -17.89 10.37
C VAL A 282 16.51 -17.79 10.70
N ARG A 283 16.99 -16.60 11.05
CA ARG A 283 18.37 -16.40 11.50
C ARG A 283 18.65 -16.88 12.93
N GLY A 284 17.63 -17.26 13.70
CA GLY A 284 17.77 -17.71 15.10
C GLY A 284 17.77 -16.61 16.17
N PHE A 285 17.45 -15.36 15.83
CA PHE A 285 17.31 -14.26 16.82
C PHE A 285 15.97 -14.26 17.55
N ALA A 286 14.94 -14.87 16.96
CA ALA A 286 13.61 -15.01 17.51
C ALA A 286 13.08 -16.42 17.24
N ASN A 287 11.95 -16.78 17.84
CA ASN A 287 11.32 -18.08 17.63
C ASN A 287 9.79 -17.95 17.45
N ALA A 288 9.10 -19.09 17.32
CA ALA A 288 7.65 -19.13 17.17
C ALA A 288 6.89 -18.54 18.37
N ASP A 289 7.47 -18.58 19.58
CA ASP A 289 6.86 -17.98 20.78
C ASP A 289 6.88 -16.45 20.68
N THR A 290 7.98 -15.86 20.18
CA THR A 290 8.05 -14.42 19.88
C THR A 290 6.95 -13.99 18.92
N LEU A 291 6.71 -14.78 17.86
CA LEU A 291 5.61 -14.51 16.92
C LEU A 291 4.24 -14.62 17.61
N SER A 292 4.05 -15.64 18.45
CA SER A 292 2.80 -15.85 19.20
C SER A 292 2.50 -14.68 20.15
N LEU A 293 3.53 -14.15 20.81
CA LEU A 293 3.41 -12.96 21.67
C LEU A 293 2.95 -11.73 20.89
N CYS A 294 3.31 -11.61 19.60
CA CYS A 294 2.91 -10.47 18.78
C CYS A 294 1.39 -10.35 18.59
N TRP A 295 0.63 -11.43 18.83
CA TRP A 295 -0.84 -11.49 18.74
C TRP A 295 -1.55 -11.20 20.06
N THR A 296 -0.80 -11.08 21.16
CA THR A 296 -1.33 -10.81 22.50
C THR A 296 -1.31 -9.30 22.80
N ALA A 297 -1.79 -8.88 23.97
CA ALA A 297 -1.72 -7.48 24.38
C ALA A 297 -0.29 -6.95 24.62
N ASN A 298 0.70 -7.84 24.62
CA ASN A 298 2.10 -7.49 24.81
C ASN A 298 2.63 -6.61 23.67
N LYS A 299 3.50 -5.66 24.02
CA LYS A 299 4.26 -4.90 23.03
C LYS A 299 5.58 -5.59 22.74
N VAL A 300 5.71 -6.05 21.51
CA VAL A 300 6.92 -6.73 21.00
C VAL A 300 7.65 -5.80 20.05
N ASP A 301 8.96 -5.72 20.19
CA ASP A 301 9.82 -4.95 19.31
C ASP A 301 10.08 -5.69 17.99
N VAL A 302 9.16 -5.51 17.04
CA VAL A 302 9.28 -6.13 15.72
C VAL A 302 10.21 -5.31 14.83
N PRO A 303 11.33 -5.88 14.33
CA PRO A 303 12.26 -5.16 13.48
C PRO A 303 11.59 -4.82 12.15
N THR A 304 11.96 -3.67 11.57
CA THR A 304 11.38 -3.20 10.31
C THR A 304 12.42 -3.34 9.21
N ALA A 305 12.24 -4.28 8.28
CA ALA A 305 13.14 -4.49 7.15
C ALA A 305 13.32 -3.20 6.32
N PRO A 306 14.40 -3.05 5.54
CA PRO A 306 14.61 -1.88 4.67
C PRO A 306 13.42 -1.61 3.72
N PRO A 307 13.19 -0.35 3.28
CA PRO A 307 12.15 -0.07 2.30
C PRO A 307 12.55 -0.46 0.87
N LEU A 308 13.85 -0.55 0.59
CA LEU A 308 14.41 -0.69 -0.76
C LEU A 308 13.82 -1.89 -1.53
N GLY A 309 13.68 -3.04 -0.86
CA GLY A 309 13.16 -4.26 -1.48
C GLY A 309 11.66 -4.25 -1.76
N LEU A 310 10.89 -3.33 -1.16
CA LEU A 310 9.44 -3.36 -1.19
C LEU A 310 8.87 -2.66 -2.43
N MET A 311 7.94 -3.32 -3.11
CA MET A 311 7.13 -2.72 -4.17
C MET A 311 5.68 -3.21 -4.16
N LEU A 312 4.78 -2.34 -4.60
CA LEU A 312 3.42 -2.76 -4.95
C LEU A 312 3.47 -3.54 -6.27
N ASP A 313 3.01 -4.79 -6.27
CA ASP A 313 3.03 -5.65 -7.45
C ASP A 313 1.71 -5.56 -8.21
N LYS A 314 0.57 -5.76 -7.51
CA LYS A 314 -0.75 -5.83 -8.14
C LYS A 314 -1.88 -5.33 -7.24
N LEU A 315 -2.91 -4.73 -7.83
CA LEU A 315 -4.15 -4.36 -7.14
C LEU A 315 -5.30 -5.27 -7.58
N HIS A 316 -6.14 -5.66 -6.63
CA HIS A 316 -7.27 -6.56 -6.87
C HIS A 316 -8.57 -5.77 -6.84
N TYR A 317 -9.42 -6.00 -7.83
CA TYR A 317 -10.74 -5.38 -8.04
C TYR A 317 -11.81 -6.43 -8.35
N ASP A 318 -11.66 -7.65 -7.82
CA ASP A 318 -12.51 -8.81 -8.10
C ASP A 318 -13.99 -8.49 -7.82
N LYS A 319 -14.27 -7.77 -6.72
CA LYS A 319 -15.64 -7.40 -6.32
C LYS A 319 -16.22 -6.34 -7.26
N TYR A 320 -15.40 -5.40 -7.70
CA TYR A 320 -15.81 -4.39 -8.69
C TYR A 320 -16.13 -5.07 -10.03
N ASN A 321 -15.23 -5.94 -10.51
CA ASN A 321 -15.38 -6.66 -11.78
C ASN A 321 -16.64 -7.53 -11.78
N LYS A 322 -16.91 -8.25 -10.68
CA LYS A 322 -18.15 -9.03 -10.55
C LYS A 322 -19.42 -8.17 -10.58
N LYS A 323 -19.36 -6.93 -10.09
CA LYS A 323 -20.53 -6.05 -9.99
C LYS A 323 -20.81 -5.26 -11.27
N PHE A 324 -19.77 -4.77 -11.93
CA PHE A 324 -19.89 -3.84 -13.06
C PHE A 324 -19.31 -4.37 -14.37
N GLY A 325 -18.48 -5.41 -14.35
CA GLY A 325 -17.83 -5.93 -15.55
C GLY A 325 -18.76 -6.62 -16.55
N THR A 326 -20.02 -6.88 -16.18
CA THR A 326 -21.02 -7.55 -17.04
C THR A 326 -22.22 -6.66 -17.37
N ASP A 327 -22.16 -5.36 -17.09
CA ASP A 327 -23.31 -4.45 -17.30
C ASP A 327 -23.42 -3.88 -18.72
N GLY A 328 -22.45 -4.21 -19.59
CA GLY A 328 -22.40 -3.76 -20.99
C GLY A 328 -22.01 -2.29 -21.17
N LEU A 329 -21.78 -1.55 -20.09
CA LEU A 329 -21.47 -0.12 -20.10
C LEU A 329 -20.08 0.19 -19.52
N HIS A 330 -19.60 -0.64 -18.60
CA HIS A 330 -18.31 -0.48 -17.93
C HIS A 330 -17.42 -1.68 -18.19
N GLU A 331 -16.13 -1.40 -18.33
CA GLU A 331 -15.13 -2.44 -18.52
C GLU A 331 -14.67 -2.99 -17.16
N PRO A 332 -14.42 -4.31 -17.06
CA PRO A 332 -13.75 -4.87 -15.90
C PRO A 332 -12.34 -4.26 -15.80
N LEU A 333 -11.89 -3.97 -14.58
CA LEU A 333 -10.51 -3.60 -14.27
C LEU A 333 -9.64 -4.86 -14.29
N ASP A 334 -9.34 -5.28 -15.52
CA ASP A 334 -8.47 -6.40 -15.84
C ASP A 334 -7.39 -5.91 -16.81
N TRP A 335 -6.13 -6.12 -16.46
CA TRP A 335 -4.95 -5.66 -17.21
C TRP A 335 -4.14 -6.83 -17.75
N SER A 336 -4.72 -8.04 -17.80
CA SER A 336 -4.01 -9.25 -18.23
C SER A 336 -3.37 -9.13 -19.63
N ASN A 337 -3.95 -8.31 -20.50
CA ASN A 337 -3.39 -8.03 -21.83
C ASN A 337 -2.12 -7.14 -21.81
N LEU A 338 -1.77 -6.56 -20.66
CA LEU A 338 -0.60 -5.71 -20.44
C LEU A 338 0.42 -6.36 -19.50
N GLU A 339 0.17 -7.60 -19.04
CA GLU A 339 1.01 -8.26 -18.03
C GLU A 339 2.47 -8.38 -18.49
N GLU A 340 2.72 -8.70 -19.77
CA GLU A 340 4.08 -8.76 -20.33
C GLU A 340 4.80 -7.40 -20.27
N GLU A 341 4.11 -6.31 -20.63
CA GLU A 341 4.67 -4.96 -20.57
C GLU A 341 4.96 -4.53 -19.12
N ILE A 342 4.06 -4.87 -18.19
CA ILE A 342 4.22 -4.58 -16.75
C ILE A 342 5.39 -5.38 -16.17
N GLU A 343 5.53 -6.66 -16.52
CA GLU A 343 6.64 -7.49 -16.08
C GLU A 343 7.97 -6.97 -16.64
N ASN A 344 8.03 -6.61 -17.92
CA ASN A 344 9.23 -6.01 -18.52
C ASN A 344 9.61 -4.71 -17.81
N PHE A 345 8.66 -3.80 -17.58
CA PHE A 345 8.90 -2.58 -16.82
C PHE A 345 9.40 -2.86 -15.39
N LYS A 346 8.81 -3.85 -14.72
CA LYS A 346 9.24 -4.27 -13.37
C LYS A 346 10.68 -4.75 -13.37
N HIS A 347 11.09 -5.55 -14.36
CA HIS A 347 12.46 -6.04 -14.44
C HIS A 347 13.46 -4.93 -14.81
N GLU A 348 13.14 -4.13 -15.83
CA GLU A 348 14.03 -3.11 -16.39
C GLU A 348 14.21 -1.91 -15.47
N HIS A 349 13.14 -1.40 -14.86
CA HIS A 349 13.18 -0.16 -14.09
C HIS A 349 13.13 -0.35 -12.58
N ILE A 350 12.42 -1.37 -12.07
CA ILE A 350 12.23 -1.55 -10.63
C ILE A 350 13.28 -2.51 -10.05
N PHE A 351 13.32 -3.77 -10.51
CA PHE A 351 14.25 -4.77 -9.98
C PHE A 351 15.69 -4.40 -10.26
N SER A 352 16.01 -3.96 -11.48
CA SER A 352 17.37 -3.52 -11.81
C SER A 352 17.83 -2.38 -10.89
N ASN A 353 16.95 -1.43 -10.58
CA ASN A 353 17.23 -0.35 -9.65
C ASN A 353 17.46 -0.85 -8.22
N ILE A 354 16.57 -1.70 -7.70
CA ILE A 354 16.67 -2.26 -6.36
C ILE A 354 17.97 -3.05 -6.19
N ILE A 355 18.31 -3.89 -7.18
CA ILE A 355 19.52 -4.72 -7.18
C ILE A 355 20.77 -3.84 -7.23
N GLN A 356 20.80 -2.84 -8.11
CA GLN A 356 21.91 -1.90 -8.19
C GLN A 356 22.11 -1.18 -6.85
N LYS A 357 21.05 -0.64 -6.25
CA LYS A 357 21.11 0.08 -4.96
C LYS A 357 21.53 -0.81 -3.81
N GLU A 358 21.05 -2.05 -3.79
CA GLU A 358 21.45 -2.99 -2.75
C GLU A 358 22.96 -3.28 -2.83
N ARG A 359 23.53 -3.40 -4.03
CA ARG A 359 24.97 -3.56 -4.24
C ARG A 359 25.77 -2.33 -3.82
N GLU A 360 25.33 -1.13 -4.20
CA GLU A 360 26.03 0.12 -3.91
C GLU A 360 25.96 0.50 -2.42
N GLN A 361 24.79 0.35 -1.80
CA GLN A 361 24.51 0.87 -0.47
C GLN A 361 24.57 -0.20 0.62
N LYS A 362 24.62 -1.49 0.24
CA LYS A 362 24.57 -2.64 1.14
C LYS A 362 23.43 -2.52 2.15
N SER A 363 22.24 -2.14 1.67
CA SER A 363 21.12 -1.69 2.51
C SER A 363 20.65 -2.79 3.47
N MET A 364 20.51 -4.02 2.98
CA MET A 364 20.17 -5.19 3.78
C MET A 364 21.28 -5.54 4.76
N PHE A 365 22.55 -5.53 4.32
CA PHE A 365 23.69 -5.84 5.21
C PHE A 365 23.79 -4.84 6.38
N ASN A 366 23.65 -3.55 6.10
CA ASN A 366 23.64 -2.47 7.09
C ASN A 366 22.46 -2.56 8.06
N TRP A 367 21.34 -3.13 7.63
CA TRP A 367 20.20 -3.39 8.50
C TRP A 367 20.42 -4.64 9.35
N LEU A 368 20.94 -5.72 8.77
CA LEU A 368 21.23 -6.98 9.48
C LEU A 368 22.24 -6.77 10.62
N SER A 369 23.23 -5.89 10.44
CA SER A 369 24.21 -5.58 11.50
C SER A 369 23.58 -4.96 12.75
N ARG A 370 22.36 -4.41 12.64
CA ARG A 370 21.59 -3.83 13.76
C ARG A 370 20.59 -4.81 14.36
N LEU A 371 20.33 -5.92 13.69
CA LEU A 371 19.35 -6.93 14.13
C LEU A 371 19.67 -7.51 15.52
N PRO A 372 20.94 -7.78 15.90
CA PRO A 372 21.28 -8.25 17.25
C PRO A 372 20.92 -7.26 18.37
N ILE A 373 20.75 -5.97 18.04
CA ILE A 373 20.38 -4.92 19.00
C ILE A 373 18.86 -4.96 19.29
N SER A 374 18.05 -5.55 18.40
CA SER A 374 16.64 -5.78 18.65
C SER A 374 16.48 -6.82 19.77
N HIS A 375 15.68 -6.49 20.78
CA HIS A 375 15.60 -7.33 21.99
C HIS A 375 14.58 -8.46 21.86
N PHE A 376 13.75 -8.45 20.79
CA PHE A 376 12.73 -9.46 20.44
C PHE A 376 11.75 -9.89 21.54
N GLY A 377 11.82 -9.27 22.73
CA GLY A 377 11.02 -9.57 23.90
C GLY A 377 9.90 -8.56 24.14
N VAL A 378 9.18 -8.77 25.26
CA VAL A 378 8.12 -7.87 25.70
C VAL A 378 8.74 -6.60 26.29
N MET A 379 8.31 -5.45 25.77
CA MET A 379 8.68 -4.13 26.27
C MET A 379 8.03 -3.88 27.64
N ASP A 380 8.83 -3.56 28.67
CA ASP A 380 8.29 -3.14 29.96
C ASP A 380 7.62 -1.76 29.83
N PRO A 381 6.31 -1.61 30.14
CA PRO A 381 5.62 -0.33 30.09
C PRO A 381 6.27 0.79 30.94
N LYS A 382 7.05 0.42 31.97
CA LYS A 382 7.70 1.36 32.90
C LYS A 382 9.00 1.96 32.37
N TYR A 383 9.66 1.30 31.42
CA TYR A 383 10.94 1.76 30.86
C TYR A 383 10.77 2.16 29.40
N ARG A 384 10.66 3.48 29.15
CA ARG A 384 10.56 4.03 27.78
C ARG A 384 11.85 3.91 26.95
N ARG A 385 12.87 3.21 27.45
CA ARG A 385 14.09 2.82 26.74
C ARG A 385 14.77 1.70 27.54
N GLY A 386 14.95 0.52 26.93
CA GLY A 386 15.99 -0.43 27.33
C GLY A 386 15.69 -1.48 28.41
N SER A 387 14.48 -1.58 28.98
CA SER A 387 14.16 -2.70 29.90
C SER A 387 13.15 -3.65 29.27
N TYR A 388 13.57 -4.91 29.12
CA TYR A 388 12.84 -5.98 28.47
C TYR A 388 12.79 -7.18 29.40
N THR A 389 11.61 -7.77 29.57
CA THR A 389 11.47 -9.03 30.31
C THR A 389 11.64 -10.18 29.32
N GLY A 390 12.73 -10.94 29.48
CA GLY A 390 13.25 -11.82 28.44
C GLY A 390 12.35 -13.00 28.08
N ILE A 391 12.12 -13.15 26.76
CA ILE A 391 12.19 -14.40 26.00
C ILE A 391 12.84 -14.02 24.65
N GLY A 392 13.92 -14.70 24.26
CA GLY A 392 14.75 -14.35 23.09
C GLY A 392 16.04 -13.58 23.41
N LYS A 393 16.70 -13.86 24.55
CA LYS A 393 18.11 -13.43 24.72
C LYS A 393 18.88 -13.98 23.53
N ALA A 394 19.51 -13.11 22.74
CA ALA A 394 20.53 -13.53 21.79
C ALA A 394 21.42 -14.57 22.48
N LEU A 395 21.39 -15.81 21.97
CA LEU A 395 22.00 -16.98 22.63
C LEU A 395 23.53 -16.87 22.75
N PHE A 396 24.16 -15.82 22.22
CA PHE A 396 25.60 -15.60 22.30
C PHE A 396 25.92 -14.10 22.36
N ASN A 397 26.07 -13.53 23.55
CA ASN A 397 27.06 -12.48 23.91
C ASN A 397 26.67 -11.75 25.20
N ILE A 398 26.94 -12.37 26.36
CA ILE A 398 27.32 -11.63 27.59
C ILE A 398 28.53 -12.31 28.26
N ASP A 399 28.76 -13.61 28.08
CA ASP A 399 29.84 -14.30 28.79
C ASP A 399 31.24 -14.20 28.15
N THR A 400 31.35 -13.79 26.89
CA THR A 400 32.63 -13.63 26.18
C THR A 400 33.31 -12.28 26.39
N VAL A 401 32.61 -11.28 26.92
CA VAL A 401 33.18 -9.94 27.23
C VAL A 401 33.68 -9.86 28.69
N ASN A 402 33.22 -10.74 29.58
CA ASN A 402 33.59 -10.72 31.00
C ASN A 402 34.81 -11.59 31.36
N ASN A 403 35.37 -12.35 30.41
CA ASN A 403 36.57 -13.19 30.65
C ASN A 403 37.86 -12.60 30.04
N GLY A 404 37.88 -11.30 29.78
CA GLY A 404 39.04 -10.56 29.28
C GLY A 404 39.62 -9.59 30.31
N THR A 405 39.79 -9.98 31.57
CA THR A 405 40.51 -9.16 32.55
C THR A 405 42.01 -9.24 32.26
N THR A 406 42.50 -8.36 31.39
CA THR A 406 43.92 -8.02 31.34
C THR A 406 44.28 -7.38 32.67
N LYS A 407 45.03 -8.11 33.50
CA LYS A 407 45.66 -7.55 34.71
C LYS A 407 46.62 -6.44 34.27
N ILE A 408 46.28 -5.20 34.60
CA ILE A 408 47.24 -4.11 34.66
C ILE A 408 47.93 -4.26 36.00
N ALA A 409 49.24 -4.52 35.97
CA ALA A 409 50.10 -4.52 37.14
C ALA A 409 50.47 -3.06 37.46
N GLU A 410 50.13 -2.61 38.66
CA GLU A 410 50.80 -1.51 39.36
C GLU A 410 51.59 -2.13 40.52
N GLU A 411 52.58 -1.37 41.01
CA GLU A 411 53.61 -1.65 42.03
C GLU A 411 54.96 -2.11 41.42
N ASP A 412 56.12 -1.47 41.65
CA ASP A 412 56.48 -0.40 42.58
C ASP A 412 57.78 0.28 42.11
N TYR A 413 57.86 1.60 42.28
CA TYR A 413 59.13 2.32 42.40
C TYR A 413 59.33 2.65 43.89
N SER A 414 60.25 1.96 44.54
CA SER A 414 60.97 2.52 45.69
C SER A 414 62.46 2.18 45.56
N SER A 415 63.25 3.17 45.92
CA SER A 415 64.70 3.31 45.84
C SER A 415 65.51 2.22 46.54
N ASP A 416 66.53 1.71 45.85
CA ASP A 416 67.96 1.83 46.22
C ASP A 416 68.87 1.43 45.04
#